data_AF-A0AAW6MCM9-F1
#
_entry.id   AF-A0AAW6MCM9-F1
#
_cell.length_a   1.000
_cell.length_b   1.000
_cell.length_c   1.000
_cell.angle_alpha   90.00
_cell.angle_beta   90.00
_cell.angle_gamma   90.00
#
_symmetry.space_group_name_H-M   'P 1'
#
loop_
_entity.id
_entity.type
_entity.pdbx_description
1 polymer ?
#
loop_
_entity_poly.entity_id
_entity_poly.type
_entity_poly.pdbx_seq_one_letter_code
_entity_poly.pdbx_strand_id
1 'polypeptide(L)'
;EIVKIAKCIKWYQKSLNYYYYEIRHDNTDDEYMHFGKYGVVRNNWYNLTLNKVNGSGTPWYPGGGPEDPEPEKPIDEKPGVLAFDIEIAPWVYWETGFEI
;
A
#
# COMPACT_ATOMS: atom_id res chain seq x y z
N GLU A 1 15.02 9.59 -14.14
CA GLU A 1 16.02 8.53 -14.40
C GLU A 1 15.47 7.52 -15.42
N ILE A 2 16.32 6.83 -16.19
CA ILE A 2 15.91 5.80 -17.15
C ILE A 2 16.55 4.47 -16.72
N VAL A 3 15.73 3.48 -16.37
CA VAL A 3 16.18 2.14 -16.00
C VAL A 3 15.75 1.16 -17.08
N LYS A 4 16.69 0.38 -17.63
CA LYS A 4 16.39 -0.65 -18.63
C LYS A 4 16.10 -1.97 -17.92
N ILE A 5 15.01 -2.62 -18.29
CA ILE A 5 14.69 -4.01 -17.90
C ILE A 5 14.58 -4.88 -19.14
N ALA A 6 14.65 -6.20 -18.97
CA ALA A 6 14.85 -7.16 -20.07
C ALA A 6 13.84 -7.04 -21.23
N LYS A 7 12.64 -6.51 -20.98
CA LYS A 7 11.57 -6.35 -21.98
C LYS A 7 11.06 -4.91 -22.16
N CYS A 8 11.46 -3.94 -21.33
CA CYS A 8 10.97 -2.56 -21.43
C CYS A 8 11.87 -1.54 -20.72
N ILE A 9 11.49 -0.26 -20.78
CA ILE A 9 12.22 0.85 -20.16
C ILE A 9 11.33 1.50 -19.10
N LYS A 10 11.85 1.63 -17.89
CA LYS A 10 11.24 2.43 -16.81
C LYS A 10 11.75 3.86 -16.91
N TRP A 11 10.89 4.77 -17.35
CA TRP A 11 11.22 6.19 -17.46
C TRP A 11 10.56 6.98 -16.33
N TYR A 12 11.37 7.43 -15.36
CA TYR A 12 10.93 8.25 -14.23
C TYR A 12 10.99 9.73 -14.63
N GLN A 13 9.89 10.23 -15.20
CA GLN A 13 9.77 11.64 -15.59
C GLN A 13 9.81 12.53 -14.35
N LYS A 14 10.71 13.52 -14.32
CA LYS A 14 10.95 14.43 -13.17
C LYS A 14 11.27 13.70 -11.85
N SER A 15 11.82 12.48 -11.92
CA SER A 15 12.10 11.63 -10.75
C SER A 15 10.86 11.25 -9.93
N LEU A 16 9.68 11.31 -10.56
CA LEU A 16 8.44 10.90 -9.94
C LEU A 16 8.34 9.37 -9.94
N ASN A 17 7.95 8.80 -8.80
CA ASN A 17 7.70 7.38 -8.61
C ASN A 17 6.43 7.17 -7.79
N TYR A 18 5.82 6.01 -7.97
CA TYR A 18 4.63 5.58 -7.27
C TYR A 18 4.89 4.25 -6.58
N TYR A 19 4.26 4.06 -5.44
CA TYR A 19 4.30 2.81 -4.71
C TYR A 19 2.87 2.36 -4.47
N TYR A 20 2.67 1.05 -4.58
CA TYR A 20 1.43 0.39 -4.21
C TYR A 20 1.68 -0.39 -2.92
N TYR A 21 0.70 -0.37 -2.04
CA TYR A 21 0.74 -1.09 -0.77
C TYR A 21 -0.68 -1.48 -0.39
N GLU A 22 -0.92 -2.78 -0.19
CA GLU A 22 -2.19 -3.26 0.33
C GLU A 22 -2.33 -2.96 1.82
N ILE A 23 -3.47 -2.37 2.20
CA ILE A 23 -3.75 -2.07 3.60
C ILE A 23 -4.00 -3.38 4.35
N ARG A 24 -3.14 -3.66 5.33
CA ARG A 24 -3.33 -4.76 6.28
C ARG A 24 -4.45 -4.39 7.26
N HIS A 25 -5.40 -5.30 7.44
CA HIS A 25 -6.50 -5.17 8.39
C HIS A 25 -6.27 -5.93 9.68
N ASP A 26 -5.62 -7.10 9.62
CA ASP A 26 -5.30 -7.87 10.81
C ASP A 26 -3.79 -7.96 10.97
N ASN A 27 -3.30 -7.37 12.06
CA ASN A 27 -1.88 -7.36 12.42
C ASN A 27 -1.46 -8.58 13.24
N THR A 28 -2.39 -9.46 13.62
CA THR A 28 -2.11 -10.62 14.47
C THR A 28 -1.73 -11.87 13.67
N ASP A 29 -2.27 -12.02 12.47
CA ASP A 29 -2.07 -13.20 11.62
C ASP A 29 -1.00 -12.95 10.54
N ASP A 30 0.15 -13.60 10.70
CA ASP A 30 1.26 -13.56 9.72
C ASP A 30 1.22 -14.72 8.71
N GLU A 31 0.17 -15.55 8.74
CA GLU A 31 0.02 -16.65 7.80
C GLU A 31 -0.06 -16.14 6.34
N TYR A 32 0.51 -16.93 5.43
CA TYR A 32 0.58 -16.59 4.01
C TYR A 32 -0.81 -16.60 3.39
N MET A 33 -1.22 -15.49 2.78
CA MET A 33 -2.53 -15.28 2.15
C MET A 33 -3.71 -15.57 3.10
N HIS A 34 -3.56 -15.25 4.39
CA HIS A 34 -4.59 -15.50 5.39
C HIS A 34 -5.86 -14.66 5.14
N PHE A 35 -7.02 -15.27 5.38
CA PHE A 35 -8.31 -14.61 5.21
C PHE A 35 -8.46 -13.47 6.23
N GLY A 36 -8.81 -12.27 5.77
CA GLY A 36 -8.97 -11.10 6.64
C GLY A 36 -7.67 -10.35 6.96
N LYS A 37 -6.51 -10.86 6.54
CA LYS A 37 -5.21 -10.19 6.72
C LYS A 37 -5.15 -8.85 6.00
N TYR A 38 -5.64 -8.79 4.76
CA TYR A 38 -5.71 -7.57 3.95
C TYR A 38 -7.15 -7.17 3.71
N GLY A 39 -7.43 -5.86 3.78
CA GLY A 39 -8.75 -5.34 3.50
C GLY A 39 -9.05 -4.01 4.16
N VAL A 40 -10.14 -3.39 3.71
CA VAL A 40 -10.68 -2.18 4.34
C VAL A 40 -12.11 -2.49 4.76
N VAL A 41 -12.34 -2.45 6.06
CA VAL A 41 -13.63 -2.73 6.68
C VAL A 41 -14.27 -1.41 7.12
N ARG A 42 -15.57 -1.27 6.84
CA ARG A 42 -16.35 -0.08 7.21
C ARG A 42 -16.18 0.27 8.69
N ASN A 43 -16.20 1.57 9.00
CA ASN A 43 -16.12 2.10 10.37
C ASN A 43 -14.79 1.84 11.10
N ASN A 44 -13.71 1.61 10.35
CA ASN A 44 -12.35 1.53 10.88
C ASN A 44 -11.51 2.69 10.33
N TRP A 45 -10.65 3.24 11.18
CA TRP A 45 -9.64 4.21 10.82
C TRP A 45 -8.29 3.50 10.68
N TYR A 46 -7.69 3.58 9.49
CA TYR A 46 -6.39 3.00 9.19
C TYR A 46 -5.35 4.11 9.15
N ASN A 47 -4.46 4.13 10.13
CA ASN A 47 -3.33 5.05 10.18
C ASN A 47 -2.09 4.34 9.63
N LEU A 48 -1.54 4.85 8.51
CA LEU A 48 -0.36 4.28 7.86
C LEU A 48 0.84 5.21 8.08
N THR A 49 1.82 4.74 8.85
CA THR A 49 3.07 5.46 9.08
C THR A 49 4.16 4.87 8.22
N LEU A 50 4.70 5.67 7.29
CA LEU A 50 5.82 5.24 6.45
C LEU A 50 7.14 5.37 7.20
N ASN A 51 7.78 4.23 7.48
CA ASN A 51 9.08 4.21 8.19
C ASN A 51 10.27 4.18 7.24
N LYS A 52 10.18 3.38 6.18
CA LYS A 52 11.32 3.15 5.29
C LYS A 52 10.90 2.92 3.85
N VAL A 53 11.69 3.45 2.94
CA VAL A 53 11.60 3.21 1.50
C VAL A 53 12.85 2.43 1.07
N ASN A 54 12.68 1.15 0.76
CA ASN A 54 13.71 0.23 0.27
C ASN A 54 13.62 0.09 -1.25
N GLY A 55 14.13 1.10 -1.98
CA GLY A 55 14.25 1.06 -3.44
C GLY A 55 13.26 1.95 -4.18
N SER A 56 13.38 2.02 -5.50
CA SER A 56 12.54 2.85 -6.36
C SER A 56 11.24 2.12 -6.74
N GLY A 57 10.12 2.85 -6.65
CA GLY A 57 8.80 2.36 -7.05
C GLY A 57 8.61 2.28 -8.56
N THR A 58 7.36 2.27 -9.01
CA THR A 58 7.01 2.29 -10.44
C THR A 58 7.01 3.72 -10.99
N PRO A 59 7.40 3.94 -12.25
CA PRO A 59 7.32 5.28 -12.86
C PRO A 59 5.91 5.67 -13.30
N TRP A 60 4.99 4.70 -13.38
CA TRP A 60 3.58 4.90 -13.70
C TRP A 60 2.70 4.68 -12.48
N TYR A 61 1.50 5.27 -12.52
CA TYR A 61 0.46 5.07 -11.50
C TYR A 61 0.01 3.59 -11.47
N PRO A 62 -0.26 3.00 -10.29
CA PRO A 62 -0.73 1.62 -10.19
C PRO A 62 -1.97 1.37 -11.06
N GLY A 63 -1.95 0.34 -11.91
CA GLY A 63 -3.03 0.04 -12.88
C GLY A 63 -2.95 0.78 -14.23
N GLY A 64 -2.00 1.69 -14.41
CA GLY A 64 -1.74 2.36 -15.70
C GLY A 64 -0.51 1.84 -16.46
N GLY A 65 0.09 0.74 -15.98
CA GLY A 65 1.32 0.17 -16.52
C GLY A 65 1.09 -0.94 -17.55
N PRO A 66 2.16 -1.39 -18.22
CA PRO A 66 2.12 -2.57 -19.09
C PRO A 66 1.97 -3.89 -18.30
N GLU A 67 2.19 -3.84 -17.00
CA GLU A 67 1.86 -4.89 -16.05
C GLU A 67 0.48 -4.56 -15.48
N ASP A 68 -0.57 -5.04 -16.14
CA ASP A 68 -1.90 -5.09 -15.54
C ASP A 68 -1.77 -5.96 -14.27
N PRO A 69 -2.27 -5.54 -13.09
CA PRO A 69 -2.25 -6.39 -11.92
C PRO A 69 -3.08 -7.64 -12.21
N GLU A 70 -2.40 -8.73 -12.57
CA GLU A 70 -3.03 -10.04 -12.70
C GLU A 70 -3.66 -10.40 -11.35
N PRO A 71 -4.98 -10.64 -11.29
CA PRO A 71 -5.69 -10.91 -10.04
C PRO A 71 -5.22 -12.19 -9.33
N GLU A 72 -4.42 -13.02 -10.02
CA GLU A 72 -3.88 -14.27 -9.51
C GLU A 72 -2.53 -14.11 -8.80
N LYS A 73 -1.89 -12.94 -8.86
CA LYS A 73 -0.61 -12.75 -8.16
C LYS A 73 -0.85 -12.68 -6.65
N PRO A 74 -0.13 -13.49 -5.85
CA PRO A 74 -0.29 -13.48 -4.41
C PRO A 74 0.18 -12.15 -3.82
N ILE A 75 -0.64 -11.57 -2.95
CA ILE A 75 -0.36 -10.29 -2.25
C ILE A 75 0.92 -10.38 -1.41
N ASP A 76 1.23 -11.57 -0.89
CA ASP A 76 2.39 -11.82 -0.02
C ASP A 76 3.72 -12.06 -0.79
N GLU A 77 3.78 -11.93 -2.12
CA GLU A 77 5.04 -12.11 -2.87
C GLU A 77 6.03 -10.93 -2.69
N LYS A 78 7.22 -11.23 -2.16
CA LYS A 78 8.33 -10.32 -1.78
C LYS A 78 8.86 -9.42 -2.92
N PRO A 79 9.64 -8.33 -2.65
CA PRO A 79 10.06 -7.77 -1.36
C PRO A 79 9.37 -6.43 -1.06
N GLY A 80 9.12 -6.15 0.23
CA GLY A 80 8.56 -4.88 0.68
C GLY A 80 9.47 -3.69 0.34
N VAL A 81 9.12 -2.99 -0.74
CA VAL A 81 9.77 -1.74 -1.15
C VAL A 81 9.44 -0.62 -0.15
N LEU A 82 8.32 -0.74 0.56
CA LEU A 82 7.93 0.15 1.65
C LEU A 82 7.76 -0.64 2.94
N ALA A 83 8.25 -0.06 4.04
CA ALA A 83 7.95 -0.51 5.38
C ALA A 83 6.96 0.48 6.00
N PHE A 84 5.73 0.04 6.20
CA PHE A 84 4.69 0.78 6.92
C PHE A 84 4.42 0.13 8.26
N ASP A 85 4.19 0.96 9.27
CA ASP A 85 3.47 0.56 10.47
C ASP A 85 1.99 0.96 10.29
N ILE A 86 1.09 0.01 10.53
CA ILE A 86 -0.36 0.24 10.41
C ILE A 86 -0.99 0.12 11.78
N GLU A 87 -1.62 1.20 12.21
CA GLU A 87 -2.46 1.23 13.42
C GLU A 87 -3.92 1.31 13.01
N ILE A 88 -4.75 0.48 13.64
CA ILE A 88 -6.18 0.37 13.32
C ILE A 88 -6.97 0.76 14.56
N ALA A 89 -7.80 1.78 14.42
CA ALA A 89 -8.67 2.27 15.49
C ALA A 89 -10.14 2.23 15.05
N PRO A 90 -11.10 2.02 15.97
CA PRO A 90 -12.50 2.19 15.65
C PRO A 90 -12.76 3.65 15.26
N TRP A 91 -13.62 3.88 14.26
CA TRP A 91 -14.01 5.25 13.91
C TRP A 91 -14.94 5.82 14.99
N VAL A 92 -14.43 6.77 15.77
CA VAL A 92 -15.16 7.44 16.85
C VAL A 92 -15.55 8.85 16.40
N TYR A 93 -16.73 9.31 16.82
CA TYR A 93 -17.14 10.72 16.72
C TYR A 93 -17.03 11.38 18.10
N TRP A 94 -16.68 12.66 18.13
CA TRP A 94 -16.67 13.46 19.35
C TRP A 94 -17.75 14.54 19.27
N GLU A 95 -18.55 14.64 20.33
CA GLU A 95 -19.49 15.75 20.53
C GLU A 95 -18.81 16.83 21.39
N THR A 96 -18.64 18.03 20.84
CA THR A 96 -18.30 19.20 21.64
C THR A 96 -19.59 19.85 22.12
N GLY A 97 -19.92 19.70 23.41
CA GLY A 97 -21.02 20.42 24.04
C GLY A 97 -20.67 21.89 24.21
N PHE A 98 -21.06 22.74 23.25
CA PHE A 98 -21.16 24.17 23.49
C PHE A 98 -22.63 24.53 23.57
N GLU A 99 -23.05 25.00 24.75
CA GLU A 99 -24.30 25.75 24.89
C GLU A 99 -24.12 27.10 24.20
N ILE A 100 -25.04 27.43 23.28
CA ILE A 100 -25.15 28.76 22.65
C ILE A 100 -26.01 29.65 23.56
#